data_AF-A0A948R9G3-F1
#
_entry.id   AF-A0A948R9G3-F1
#
_cell.length_a   1.000
_cell.length_b   1.000
_cell.length_c   1.000
_cell.angle_alpha   90.00
_cell.angle_beta   90.00
_cell.angle_gamma   90.00
#
_symmetry.space_group_name_H-M   'P 1'
#
loop_
_entity.id
_entity.type
_entity.pdbx_description
1 polymer ?
#
loop_
_entity_poly.entity_id
_entity_poly.type
_entity_poly.pdbx_seq_one_letter_code
_entity_poly.pdbx_strand_id
1 'polypeptide(L)'
;MARSRILALATGFAAAFATLTMPAAARSDELQASFDSAFGTQMRQPQSFETIYASSFEQRIAELASADQGRIGVAAIDLATGEEIMVLGDQLFPLASTSKIAIGATYLEMVEQGRYSLTSEFPLMMAVRSAKYSSPKAPVREGQ
;
A
#
# COMPACT_ATOMS: atom_id res chain seq x y z
N MET A 1 -43.57 -1.63 -39.16
CA MET A 1 -43.18 -0.25 -38.80
C MET A 1 -42.14 -0.32 -37.70
N ALA A 2 -40.90 0.05 -38.04
CA ALA A 2 -39.75 0.03 -37.13
C ALA A 2 -39.86 1.16 -36.10
N ARG A 3 -39.47 0.88 -34.84
CA ARG A 3 -39.27 1.93 -33.82
C ARG A 3 -37.87 1.80 -33.23
N SER A 4 -37.17 2.91 -33.33
CA SER A 4 -35.73 3.09 -33.13
C SER A 4 -35.30 2.86 -31.68
N ARG A 5 -34.15 2.22 -31.51
CA ARG A 5 -33.31 2.27 -30.31
C ARG A 5 -32.47 3.56 -30.34
N ILE A 6 -31.84 3.85 -29.19
CA ILE A 6 -30.72 4.79 -28.94
C ILE A 6 -31.16 6.19 -28.47
N LEU A 7 -31.02 6.48 -27.17
CA LEU A 7 -30.25 7.62 -26.60
C LEU A 7 -30.44 7.66 -25.06
N ALA A 8 -29.40 7.32 -24.28
CA ALA A 8 -29.20 7.82 -22.91
C ALA A 8 -27.83 7.37 -22.38
N LEU A 9 -26.75 7.98 -22.87
CA LEU A 9 -25.43 7.85 -22.24
C LEU A 9 -24.59 9.10 -22.55
N ALA A 10 -24.78 10.19 -21.79
CA ALA A 10 -23.90 11.36 -21.87
C ALA A 10 -24.07 12.33 -20.68
N THR A 11 -23.82 11.90 -19.44
CA THR A 11 -23.68 12.82 -18.29
C THR A 11 -22.59 12.36 -17.32
N GLY A 12 -21.39 12.06 -17.83
CA GLY A 12 -20.30 11.54 -17.00
C GLY A 12 -18.89 12.00 -17.34
N PHE A 13 -18.72 13.03 -18.20
CA PHE A 13 -17.38 13.39 -18.71
C PHE A 13 -16.97 14.86 -18.52
N ALA A 14 -17.65 15.60 -17.64
CA ALA A 14 -17.36 17.02 -17.41
C ALA A 14 -16.59 17.34 -16.11
N ALA A 15 -16.12 16.34 -15.35
CA ALA A 15 -15.44 16.57 -14.06
C ALA A 15 -13.92 16.26 -14.06
N ALA A 16 -13.32 15.95 -15.22
CA ALA A 16 -11.94 15.45 -15.26
C ALA A 16 -10.85 16.51 -15.53
N PHE A 17 -11.17 17.82 -15.51
CA PHE A 17 -10.22 18.85 -15.98
C PHE A 17 -9.90 20.00 -15.01
N ALA A 18 -10.14 19.85 -13.70
CA ALA A 18 -9.93 20.94 -12.73
C ALA A 18 -8.95 20.61 -11.58
N THR A 19 -7.92 19.78 -11.78
CA THR A 19 -6.95 19.42 -10.71
C THR A 19 -5.55 20.00 -10.90
N LEU A 20 -5.42 21.16 -11.53
CA LEU A 20 -4.15 21.88 -11.62
C LEU A 20 -4.24 23.21 -10.88
N THR A 21 -4.19 23.15 -9.54
CA THR A 21 -3.55 24.10 -8.60
C THR A 21 -4.17 23.92 -7.22
N MET A 22 -3.61 23.03 -6.38
CA MET A 22 -3.94 22.99 -4.95
C MET A 22 -2.67 23.08 -4.10
N PRO A 23 -2.71 23.84 -2.99
CA PRO A 23 -1.53 24.11 -2.17
C PRO A 23 -1.08 22.84 -1.43
N ALA A 24 0.23 22.70 -1.24
CA ALA A 24 0.87 21.52 -0.64
C ALA A 24 0.42 21.17 0.79
N ALA A 25 -0.35 22.03 1.46
CA ALA A 25 -0.92 21.79 2.79
C ALA A 25 -2.11 20.81 2.76
N ALA A 26 -2.82 20.66 1.64
CA ALA A 26 -3.95 19.72 1.53
C ALA A 26 -3.51 18.24 1.52
N ARG A 27 -2.24 17.96 1.22
CA ARG A 27 -1.73 16.58 1.09
C ARG A 27 -1.54 15.86 2.43
N SER A 28 -1.25 16.57 3.52
CA SER A 28 -1.10 15.92 4.83
C SER A 28 -2.44 15.46 5.36
N ASP A 29 -3.48 16.28 5.19
CA ASP A 29 -4.83 15.97 5.66
C ASP A 29 -5.47 14.87 4.80
N GLU A 30 -5.22 14.85 3.50
CA GLU A 30 -5.62 13.73 2.62
C GLU A 30 -4.85 12.44 2.91
N LEU A 31 -3.54 12.53 3.20
CA LEU A 31 -2.75 11.35 3.57
C LEU A 31 -3.21 10.81 4.94
N GLN A 32 -3.48 11.69 5.90
CA GLN A 32 -4.02 11.31 7.19
C GLN A 32 -5.44 10.74 7.03
N ALA A 33 -6.30 11.34 6.23
CA ALA A 33 -7.66 10.85 5.98
C ALA A 33 -7.68 9.51 5.24
N SER A 34 -6.77 9.30 4.28
CA SER A 34 -6.63 8.02 3.58
C SER A 34 -6.04 6.94 4.49
N PHE A 35 -5.08 7.30 5.34
CA PHE A 35 -4.56 6.42 6.39
C PHE A 35 -5.66 6.05 7.39
N ASP A 36 -6.38 7.03 7.91
CA ASP A 36 -7.49 6.86 8.84
C ASP A 36 -8.64 6.07 8.23
N SER A 37 -8.91 6.23 6.93
CA SER A 37 -9.88 5.44 6.18
C SER A 37 -9.42 3.99 5.97
N ALA A 38 -8.12 3.76 5.73
CA ALA A 38 -7.58 2.43 5.48
C ALA A 38 -7.38 1.62 6.77
N PHE A 39 -6.91 2.27 7.83
CA PHE A 39 -6.53 1.62 9.08
C PHE A 39 -7.55 1.82 10.21
N GLY A 40 -8.48 2.78 10.06
CA GLY A 40 -9.46 3.14 11.07
C GLY A 40 -8.87 3.96 12.22
N THR A 41 -9.63 4.91 12.76
CA THR A 41 -9.21 5.76 13.90
C THR A 41 -9.67 5.23 15.26
N GLN A 42 -10.56 4.23 15.26
CA GLN A 42 -11.10 3.66 16.49
C GLN A 42 -10.10 2.66 17.09
N MET A 43 -9.94 2.69 18.43
CA MET A 43 -9.41 1.53 19.15
C MET A 43 -10.38 0.37 18.94
N ARG A 44 -10.14 -0.45 17.92
CA ARG A 44 -10.88 -1.69 17.71
C ARG A 44 -10.56 -2.60 18.88
N GLN A 45 -11.56 -2.84 19.72
CA GLN A 45 -11.50 -3.99 20.61
C GLN A 45 -11.24 -5.24 19.75
N PRO A 46 -10.39 -6.16 20.21
CA PRO A 46 -10.21 -7.41 19.50
C PRO A 46 -11.59 -7.99 19.23
N GLN A 47 -11.87 -8.33 17.97
CA GLN A 47 -13.00 -9.20 17.67
C GLN A 47 -12.88 -10.39 18.63
N SER A 48 -13.96 -10.75 19.32
CA SER A 48 -13.95 -11.91 20.21
C SER A 48 -13.30 -13.08 19.45
N PHE A 49 -12.16 -13.56 19.94
CA PHE A 49 -11.41 -14.66 19.35
C PHE A 49 -12.15 -15.98 19.65
N GLU A 50 -13.34 -16.16 19.10
CA GLU A 50 -13.91 -17.50 18.92
C GLU A 50 -13.42 -18.05 17.58
N THR A 51 -12.12 -18.29 17.47
CA THR A 51 -11.58 -19.17 16.43
C THR A 51 -11.50 -20.56 17.06
N ILE A 52 -12.30 -21.50 16.55
CA ILE A 52 -12.08 -22.92 16.85
C ILE A 52 -10.77 -23.30 16.15
N TYR A 53 -9.65 -23.22 16.87
CA TYR A 53 -8.35 -23.63 16.35
C TYR A 53 -8.35 -25.15 16.12
N ALA A 54 -7.96 -25.58 14.93
CA ALA A 54 -8.02 -26.99 14.54
C ALA A 54 -6.91 -27.82 15.22
N SER A 55 -5.83 -27.15 15.66
CA SER A 55 -4.64 -27.79 16.24
C SER A 55 -4.08 -27.04 17.45
N SER A 56 -3.34 -27.76 18.28
CA SER A 56 -2.58 -27.17 19.40
C SER A 56 -1.50 -26.19 18.93
N PHE A 57 -1.03 -26.32 17.69
CA PHE A 57 -0.07 -25.41 17.09
C PHE A 57 -0.69 -24.06 16.72
N GLU A 58 -1.84 -24.07 16.03
CA GLU A 58 -2.60 -22.84 15.73
C GLU A 58 -2.96 -22.08 17.01
N GLN A 59 -3.43 -22.81 18.03
CA GLN A 59 -3.73 -22.23 19.33
C GLN A 59 -2.50 -21.55 19.94
N ARG A 60 -1.33 -22.18 19.85
CA ARG A 60 -0.09 -21.59 20.36
C ARG A 60 0.31 -20.32 19.60
N ILE A 61 0.16 -20.30 18.28
CA ILE A 61 0.43 -19.11 17.46
C ILE A 61 -0.52 -17.97 17.84
N ALA A 62 -1.80 -18.27 18.04
CA ALA A 62 -2.78 -17.28 18.49
C ALA A 62 -2.49 -16.73 19.90
N GLU A 63 -2.11 -17.59 20.85
CA GLU A 63 -1.69 -17.18 22.20
C GLU A 63 -0.50 -16.21 22.15
N LEU A 64 0.51 -16.50 21.30
CA LEU A 64 1.69 -15.65 21.15
C LEU A 64 1.37 -14.33 20.44
N ALA A 65 0.34 -14.31 19.59
CA ALA A 65 -0.15 -13.12 18.92
C ALA A 65 -1.14 -12.31 19.77
N SER A 66 -1.24 -12.59 21.09
CA SER A 66 -2.13 -11.88 22.01
C SER A 66 -2.01 -10.36 21.89
N ALA A 67 -3.17 -9.69 21.95
CA ALA A 67 -3.30 -8.27 21.70
C ALA A 67 -2.85 -7.37 22.86
N ASP A 68 -2.43 -7.96 23.99
CA ASP A 68 -2.19 -7.25 25.26
C ASP A 68 -1.11 -6.15 25.18
N GLN A 69 -0.24 -6.21 24.16
CA GLN A 69 0.82 -5.22 23.92
C GLN A 69 0.81 -4.63 22.50
N GLY A 70 -0.28 -4.80 21.76
CA GLY A 70 -0.40 -4.37 20.37
C GLY A 70 -0.97 -5.47 19.48
N ARG A 71 -1.19 -5.17 18.20
CA ARG A 71 -1.74 -6.16 17.24
C ARG A 71 -0.61 -6.89 16.54
N ILE A 72 -0.65 -8.22 16.54
CA ILE A 72 0.27 -9.08 15.81
C ILE A 72 -0.53 -9.82 14.75
N GLY A 73 -0.21 -9.58 13.47
CA GLY A 73 -0.71 -10.37 12.36
C GLY A 73 0.25 -11.51 12.05
N VAL A 74 -0.28 -12.70 11.81
CA VAL A 74 0.51 -13.88 11.41
C VAL A 74 -0.11 -14.50 10.18
N ALA A 75 0.73 -14.82 9.20
CA ALA A 75 0.39 -15.66 8.06
C ALA A 75 1.52 -16.68 7.89
N ALA A 76 1.19 -17.96 7.96
CA ALA A 76 2.11 -19.05 7.72
C ALA A 76 1.48 -20.02 6.72
N ILE A 77 2.28 -20.46 5.74
CA ILE A 77 1.84 -21.37 4.68
C ILE A 77 2.89 -22.47 4.58
N ASP A 78 2.46 -23.73 4.68
CA ASP A 78 3.31 -24.87 4.33
C ASP A 78 3.35 -25.02 2.81
N LEU A 79 4.54 -24.84 2.22
CA LEU A 79 4.72 -24.89 0.77
C LEU A 79 4.61 -26.30 0.17
N ALA A 80 4.69 -27.36 0.98
CA ALA A 80 4.54 -28.74 0.52
C ALA A 80 3.08 -29.19 0.51
N THR A 81 2.28 -28.75 1.49
CA THR A 81 0.88 -29.20 1.67
C THR A 81 -0.15 -28.15 1.29
N GLY A 82 0.21 -26.86 1.34
CA GLY A 82 -0.71 -25.74 1.16
C GLY A 82 -1.55 -25.42 2.40
N GLU A 83 -1.28 -26.05 3.55
CA GLU A 83 -1.95 -25.70 4.80
C GLU A 83 -1.57 -24.29 5.26
N GLU A 84 -2.56 -23.53 5.74
CA GLU A 84 -2.40 -22.14 6.13
C GLU A 84 -2.83 -21.89 7.57
N ILE A 85 -2.10 -21.00 8.26
CA ILE A 85 -2.46 -20.48 9.58
C ILE A 85 -2.45 -18.96 9.50
N MET A 86 -3.58 -18.36 9.88
CA MET A 86 -3.79 -16.92 9.84
C MET A 86 -4.27 -16.39 11.19
N VAL A 87 -3.60 -15.36 11.70
CA VAL A 87 -4.06 -14.55 12.84
C VAL A 87 -4.17 -13.12 12.35
N LEU A 88 -5.37 -12.53 12.45
CA LEU A 88 -5.67 -11.21 11.88
C LEU A 88 -5.31 -11.10 10.37
N GLY A 89 -5.54 -12.16 9.58
CA GLY A 89 -5.11 -12.23 8.17
C GLY A 89 -5.66 -11.13 7.27
N ASP A 90 -6.89 -10.67 7.50
CA ASP A 90 -7.53 -9.60 6.71
C ASP A 90 -7.22 -8.19 7.24
N GLN A 91 -6.48 -8.08 8.34
CA GLN A 91 -6.12 -6.79 8.94
C GLN A 91 -4.93 -6.18 8.21
N LEU A 92 -5.07 -4.92 7.80
CA LEU A 92 -3.96 -4.15 7.22
C LEU A 92 -2.95 -3.74 8.29
N PHE A 93 -1.65 -3.88 7.98
CA PHE A 93 -0.52 -3.43 8.80
C PHE A 93 0.41 -2.51 7.98
N PRO A 94 1.11 -1.54 8.62
CA PRO A 94 2.12 -0.75 7.93
C PRO A 94 3.27 -1.64 7.42
N LEU A 95 3.55 -1.59 6.11
CA LEU A 95 4.57 -2.44 5.50
C LEU A 95 6.00 -2.11 5.98
N ALA A 96 6.28 -0.86 6.35
CA ALA A 96 7.63 -0.40 6.64
C ALA A 96 8.62 -0.88 5.55
N SER A 97 9.73 -1.52 5.94
CA SER A 97 10.74 -2.02 5.01
C SER A 97 10.36 -3.31 4.27
N THR A 98 9.24 -3.98 4.57
CA THR A 98 8.82 -5.18 3.81
C THR A 98 8.43 -4.84 2.37
N SER A 99 7.96 -3.61 2.13
CA SER A 99 7.65 -3.08 0.80
C SER A 99 8.83 -3.17 -0.19
N LYS A 100 10.08 -3.21 0.29
CA LYS A 100 11.27 -3.34 -0.55
C LYS A 100 11.30 -4.66 -1.34
N ILE A 101 10.66 -5.72 -0.86
CA ILE A 101 10.56 -6.98 -1.59
C ILE A 101 9.78 -6.78 -2.90
N ALA A 102 8.61 -6.13 -2.83
CA ALA A 102 7.81 -5.83 -4.02
C ALA A 102 8.54 -4.89 -4.99
N ILE A 103 9.26 -3.89 -4.47
CA ILE A 103 10.10 -2.99 -5.29
C ILE A 103 11.19 -3.79 -6.02
N GLY A 104 11.91 -4.66 -5.31
CA GLY A 104 12.97 -5.50 -5.89
C GLY A 104 12.42 -6.45 -6.96
N ALA A 105 11.31 -7.15 -6.69
CA ALA A 105 10.66 -8.03 -7.65
C ALA A 105 10.23 -7.27 -8.93
N THR A 106 9.68 -6.06 -8.76
CA THR A 106 9.29 -5.20 -9.88
C THR A 106 10.50 -4.76 -10.70
N TYR A 107 11.64 -4.50 -10.06
CA TYR A 107 12.89 -4.19 -10.76
C TYR A 107 13.41 -5.39 -11.57
N LEU A 108 13.39 -6.60 -10.98
CA LEU A 108 13.82 -7.82 -11.66
C LEU A 108 12.94 -8.12 -12.89
N GLU A 109 11.62 -7.94 -12.78
CA GLU A 109 10.69 -8.03 -13.92
C GLU A 109 11.08 -7.05 -15.04
N MET A 110 11.45 -5.80 -14.70
CA MET A 110 11.91 -4.83 -15.69
C MET A 110 13.23 -5.22 -16.36
N VAL A 111 14.11 -5.95 -15.66
CA VAL A 111 15.32 -6.52 -16.24
C VAL A 111 14.98 -7.64 -17.22
N GLU A 112 14.05 -8.53 -16.85
CA GLU A 112 13.57 -9.60 -17.74
C GLU A 112 12.93 -9.04 -19.01
N GLN A 113 12.19 -7.93 -18.90
CA GLN A 113 11.62 -7.20 -20.03
C GLN A 113 12.65 -6.40 -20.85
N GLY A 114 13.94 -6.43 -20.48
CA GLY A 114 15.00 -5.69 -21.17
C GLY A 114 14.92 -4.17 -21.02
N ARG A 115 14.14 -3.66 -20.05
CA ARG A 115 14.00 -2.21 -19.79
C ARG A 115 15.18 -1.65 -19.01
N TYR A 116 15.80 -2.49 -18.17
CA TYR A 116 17.01 -2.21 -17.40
C TYR A 116 17.96 -3.41 -17.42
N SER A 117 19.15 -3.25 -16.84
CA SER A 117 20.08 -4.34 -16.56
C SER A 117 20.46 -4.35 -15.07
N LEU A 118 20.94 -5.49 -14.56
CA LEU A 118 21.52 -5.56 -13.21
C LEU A 118 22.81 -4.73 -13.07
N THR A 119 23.40 -4.31 -14.19
CA THR A 119 24.59 -3.44 -14.27
C THR A 119 24.22 -1.99 -14.56
N SER A 120 22.94 -1.63 -14.52
CA SER A 120 22.52 -0.25 -14.72
C SER A 120 23.02 0.61 -13.57
N GLU A 121 23.72 1.69 -13.91
CA GLU A 121 24.21 2.66 -12.93
C GLU A 121 23.19 3.79 -12.78
N PHE A 122 22.83 4.07 -11.54
CA PHE A 122 21.93 5.16 -11.18
C PHE A 122 22.66 6.10 -10.23
N PRO A 123 22.84 7.38 -10.59
CA PRO A 123 23.51 8.32 -9.70
C PRO A 123 22.65 8.55 -8.45
N LEU A 124 23.29 8.63 -7.29
CA LEU A 124 22.60 9.09 -6.09
C LEU A 124 22.25 10.57 -6.28
N MET A 125 20.96 10.89 -6.28
CA MET A 125 20.50 12.27 -6.40
C MET A 125 20.63 13.00 -5.07
N MET A 126 21.48 14.03 -5.03
CA MET A 126 21.75 14.88 -3.88
C MET A 126 20.85 16.12 -3.88
N ALA A 127 20.21 16.40 -2.74
CA ALA A 127 19.35 17.57 -2.61
C ALA A 127 20.15 18.88 -2.74
N VAL A 128 19.57 19.86 -3.44
CA VAL A 128 20.12 21.21 -3.58
C VAL A 128 19.30 22.19 -2.74
N ARG A 129 19.99 23.09 -2.03
CA ARG A 129 19.32 24.12 -1.22
C ARG A 129 18.43 24.98 -2.12
N SER A 130 17.20 25.23 -1.67
CA SER A 130 16.22 26.08 -2.35
C SER A 130 15.43 26.91 -1.35
N ALA A 131 14.87 28.02 -1.83
CA ALA A 131 13.92 28.79 -1.04
C ALA A 131 12.58 28.05 -0.94
N LYS A 132 11.82 28.29 0.13
CA LYS A 132 10.52 27.66 0.34
C LYS A 132 9.60 27.95 -0.86
N TYR A 133 9.06 26.89 -1.46
CA TYR A 133 8.15 26.95 -2.62
C TYR A 133 8.72 27.64 -3.87
N SER A 134 10.05 27.72 -4.03
CA SER A 134 10.64 28.31 -5.25
C SER A 134 10.43 27.45 -6.50
N SER A 135 10.07 26.17 -6.35
CA SER A 135 9.77 25.25 -7.44
C SER A 135 8.70 24.22 -7.05
N PRO A 136 7.98 23.64 -8.04
CA PRO A 136 7.02 22.57 -7.77
C PRO A 136 7.64 21.25 -7.27
N LYS A 137 8.92 21.01 -7.62
CA LYS A 137 9.71 19.85 -7.21
C LYS A 137 11.02 20.32 -6.57
N ALA A 138 11.43 19.69 -5.47
CA ALA A 138 12.70 19.99 -4.82
C ALA A 138 13.87 19.76 -5.81
N PRO A 139 14.78 20.73 -5.97
CA PRO A 139 15.91 20.59 -6.88
C PRO A 139 16.90 19.56 -6.32
N VAL A 140 17.41 18.73 -7.23
CA VAL A 140 18.43 17.70 -6.96
C VAL A 140 19.51 17.78 -8.04
N ARG A 141 20.71 17.33 -7.70
CA ARG A 141 21.83 17.14 -8.63
C ARG A 141 22.40 15.74 -8.46
N GLU A 142 23.12 15.24 -9.45
CA GLU A 142 23.85 13.99 -9.30
C GLU A 142 24.97 14.15 -8.25
N GLY A 143 25.20 13.08 -7.47
CA GLY A 143 26.37 12.92 -6.61
C GLY A 143 27.65 12.80 -7.46
N GLN A 144 28.77 13.24 -6.89
CA GLN A 144 30.11 13.03 -7.45
C GLN A 144 30.80 11.89 -6.71
#